data_AF-A0A8T5F9N5-F1
#
_entry.id   AF-A0A8T5F9N5-F1
#
_cell.length_a   1.000
_cell.length_b   1.000
_cell.length_c   1.000
_cell.angle_alpha   90.00
_cell.angle_beta   90.00
_cell.angle_gamma   90.00
#
_symmetry.space_group_name_H-M   'P 1'
#
loop_
_entity.id
_entity.type
_entity.pdbx_description
1 polymer ?
#
loop_
_entity_poly.entity_id
_entity_poly.type
_entity_poly.pdbx_seq_one_letter_code
_entity_poly.pdbx_strand_id
1 'polypeptide(L)'
;MSWYKLDAQWNGTCSICNVPFSRGSKIFWDSFTKKTKHDKCNLNSNNVYHGVPDTLKKDLKKKEDERKDLQRKERKQLEEERKEQDIKKIKRDRFLLYLHPHYCGTYYSFSKYGKEYFADELTQDIIKNKKKYGDNQNAKDATIRICQKMYNYIMKTPELQNIDVIIPVPNHPSTFPMNSRAVSISRELSCFTVKPCDLTILTKLIQIPNHRGMGGRARSDFFRKNQVYEILNHSSIQGKKILLIDDVHTTGETINQCVEQLSFGEPAEIHVLCAGKTQK
;
A
#
# COMPACT_ATOMS: atom_id res chain seq x y z
N MET A 1 -66.24 -3.35 -11.54
CA MET A 1 -65.09 -2.53 -11.13
C MET A 1 -64.30 -3.33 -10.11
N SER A 2 -62.99 -3.55 -10.31
CA SER A 2 -62.20 -4.37 -9.39
C SER A 2 -61.52 -3.48 -8.35
N TRP A 3 -61.89 -3.64 -7.09
CA TRP A 3 -61.39 -2.84 -5.96
C TRP A 3 -60.42 -3.67 -5.10
N TYR A 4 -59.21 -3.17 -4.90
CA TYR A 4 -58.16 -3.80 -4.10
C TYR A 4 -58.05 -3.13 -2.73
N LYS A 5 -57.90 -3.91 -1.66
CA LYS A 5 -57.71 -3.37 -0.31
C LYS A 5 -56.27 -2.88 -0.14
N LEU A 6 -56.11 -1.64 0.33
CA LEU A 6 -54.82 -1.03 0.68
C LEU A 6 -54.58 -1.11 2.19
N ASP A 7 -53.31 -1.15 2.60
CA ASP A 7 -52.93 -1.12 4.02
C ASP A 7 -53.08 0.28 4.64
N ALA A 8 -53.45 0.31 5.92
CA ALA A 8 -54.09 1.43 6.64
C ALA A 8 -53.22 2.68 6.91
N GLN A 9 -52.11 2.88 6.20
CA GLN A 9 -51.18 4.01 6.39
C GLN A 9 -51.30 5.10 5.31
N TRP A 10 -52.42 5.16 4.58
CA TRP A 10 -52.61 6.13 3.50
C TRP A 10 -53.25 7.43 4.04
N ASN A 11 -52.50 8.54 4.01
CA ASN A 11 -53.01 9.87 4.32
C ASN A 11 -53.68 10.47 3.07
N GLY A 12 -54.98 10.27 2.91
CA GLY A 12 -55.75 10.78 1.77
C GLY A 12 -57.24 10.93 2.06
N THR A 13 -58.01 11.40 1.07
CA THR A 13 -59.48 11.50 1.12
C THR A 13 -60.14 10.46 0.23
N CYS A 14 -61.33 10.03 0.61
CA CYS A 14 -62.17 9.17 -0.21
C CYS A 14 -62.54 9.89 -1.51
N SER A 15 -62.18 9.34 -2.67
CA SER A 15 -62.50 9.93 -3.98
C SER A 15 -64.00 9.94 -4.31
N ILE A 16 -64.86 9.36 -3.45
CA ILE A 16 -66.31 9.29 -3.64
C ILE A 16 -67.05 10.34 -2.83
N CYS A 17 -66.71 10.52 -1.54
CA CYS A 17 -67.40 11.46 -0.65
C CYS A 17 -66.48 12.58 -0.13
N ASN A 18 -65.21 12.58 -0.54
CA ASN A 18 -64.16 13.52 -0.14
C ASN A 18 -63.84 13.57 1.37
N VAL A 19 -64.30 12.59 2.15
CA VAL A 19 -64.00 12.48 3.58
C VAL A 19 -62.58 11.93 3.80
N PRO A 20 -61.75 12.53 4.68
CA PRO A 20 -60.44 12.00 5.05
C PRO A 20 -60.52 10.59 5.64
N PHE A 21 -59.55 9.74 5.33
CA PHE A 21 -59.50 8.40 5.91
C PHE A 21 -59.17 8.48 7.41
N SER A 22 -60.09 7.99 8.24
CA SER A 22 -59.83 7.89 9.67
C SER A 22 -58.90 6.72 9.99
N ARG A 23 -58.11 6.86 11.05
CA ARG A 23 -57.14 5.85 11.46
C ARG A 23 -57.83 4.51 11.72
N GLY A 24 -57.38 3.46 11.02
CA GLY A 24 -57.99 2.11 11.09
C GLY A 24 -59.08 1.84 10.05
N SER A 25 -59.45 2.82 9.22
CA SER A 25 -60.36 2.59 8.09
C SER A 25 -59.78 1.62 7.07
N LYS A 26 -60.63 0.72 6.54
CA LYS A 26 -60.26 -0.10 5.38
C LYS A 26 -60.41 0.75 4.11
N ILE A 27 -59.30 0.94 3.40
CA ILE A 27 -59.26 1.71 2.15
C ILE A 27 -59.26 0.72 0.98
N PHE A 28 -60.05 1.03 -0.03
CA PHE A 28 -60.11 0.29 -1.28
C PHE A 28 -59.67 1.19 -2.43
N TRP A 29 -58.93 0.62 -3.38
CA TRP A 29 -58.42 1.30 -4.56
C TRP A 29 -58.84 0.57 -5.82
N ASP A 30 -59.41 1.29 -6.78
CA ASP A 30 -59.73 0.78 -8.10
C ASP A 30 -58.52 0.97 -9.02
N SER A 31 -57.97 -0.14 -9.53
CA SER A 31 -56.75 -0.09 -10.34
C SER A 31 -56.94 0.56 -11.71
N PHE A 32 -58.18 0.58 -12.21
CA PHE A 32 -58.56 1.09 -13.51
C PHE A 32 -58.85 2.59 -13.44
N THR A 33 -59.66 3.02 -12.47
CA THR A 33 -60.06 4.43 -12.32
C THR A 33 -59.12 5.25 -11.43
N LYS A 34 -58.17 4.59 -10.74
CA LYS A 34 -57.24 5.19 -9.75
C LYS A 34 -57.93 5.87 -8.56
N LYS A 35 -59.22 5.63 -8.35
CA LYS A 35 -60.01 6.19 -7.24
C LYS A 35 -59.83 5.37 -5.98
N THR A 36 -59.94 6.03 -4.83
CA THR A 36 -59.94 5.38 -3.51
C THR A 36 -61.28 5.57 -2.79
N LYS A 37 -61.69 4.60 -1.97
CA LYS A 37 -62.88 4.73 -1.11
C LYS A 37 -62.67 4.04 0.23
N HIS A 38 -63.35 4.51 1.28
CA HIS A 38 -63.42 3.81 2.56
C HIS A 38 -64.56 2.76 2.55
N ASP A 39 -64.47 1.79 3.45
CA ASP A 39 -65.46 0.70 3.63
C ASP A 39 -66.89 1.17 3.87
N LYS A 40 -67.07 2.30 4.58
CA LYS A 40 -68.40 2.86 4.87
C LYS A 40 -69.00 3.69 3.72
N CYS A 41 -68.32 3.83 2.58
CA CYS A 41 -68.78 4.70 1.49
C CYS A 41 -69.72 3.92 0.55
N ASN A 42 -71.02 4.03 0.76
CA ASN A 42 -72.04 3.34 -0.03
C ASN A 42 -72.47 4.18 -1.24
N LEU A 43 -72.10 3.75 -2.44
CA LEU A 43 -72.94 3.87 -3.62
C LEU A 43 -73.09 2.47 -4.23
N ASN A 44 -74.33 2.13 -4.57
CA ASN A 44 -74.78 0.88 -5.17
C ASN A 44 -73.75 0.21 -6.10
N SER A 45 -73.34 -1.01 -5.76
CA SER A 45 -73.19 -2.14 -6.70
C SER A 45 -72.53 -3.32 -6.00
N ASN A 46 -73.06 -4.51 -6.27
CA ASN A 46 -72.49 -5.82 -5.98
C ASN A 46 -71.02 -5.92 -6.45
N ASN A 47 -70.06 -5.48 -5.63
CA ASN A 47 -68.64 -5.66 -5.91
C ASN A 47 -68.09 -6.78 -5.02
N VAL A 48 -67.77 -7.90 -5.66
CA VAL A 48 -67.00 -8.99 -5.04
C VAL A 48 -65.55 -8.52 -4.92
N TYR A 49 -65.05 -8.49 -3.69
CA TYR A 49 -63.66 -8.17 -3.41
C TYR A 49 -62.81 -9.42 -3.65
N HIS A 50 -61.94 -9.39 -4.66
CA HIS A 50 -60.95 -10.43 -4.87
C HIS A 50 -59.65 -10.02 -4.16
N GLY A 51 -59.12 -10.88 -3.29
CA GLY A 51 -57.79 -10.69 -2.70
C GLY A 51 -56.71 -10.60 -3.79
N VAL A 52 -55.57 -9.98 -3.48
CA VAL A 52 -54.41 -10.00 -4.37
C VAL A 52 -54.13 -11.47 -4.75
N PRO A 53 -54.11 -11.81 -6.06
CA PRO A 53 -53.91 -13.19 -6.50
C PRO A 53 -52.63 -13.77 -5.87
N ASP A 54 -52.69 -15.02 -5.40
CA ASP A 54 -51.55 -15.64 -4.73
C ASP A 54 -50.32 -15.76 -5.63
N THR A 55 -50.51 -15.78 -6.95
CA THR A 55 -49.45 -15.66 -7.96
C THR A 55 -48.69 -14.34 -7.82
N LEU A 56 -49.40 -13.21 -7.75
CA LEU A 56 -48.82 -11.89 -7.61
C LEU A 56 -48.11 -11.72 -6.25
N LYS A 57 -48.65 -12.30 -5.17
CA LYS A 57 -47.98 -12.31 -3.85
C LYS A 57 -46.66 -13.10 -3.88
N LYS A 58 -46.65 -14.26 -4.54
CA LYS A 58 -45.43 -15.07 -4.73
C LYS A 58 -44.38 -14.33 -5.53
N ASP A 59 -44.78 -13.64 -6.60
CA ASP A 59 -43.86 -12.84 -7.44
C ASP A 59 -43.25 -11.66 -6.67
N LEU A 60 -44.07 -10.96 -5.86
CA LEU A 60 -43.59 -9.88 -5.01
C LEU A 60 -42.61 -10.38 -3.94
N LYS A 61 -42.92 -11.51 -3.29
CA LYS A 61 -42.05 -12.17 -2.31
C LYS A 61 -40.70 -12.54 -2.95
N LYS A 62 -40.74 -13.16 -4.14
CA LYS A 62 -39.54 -13.56 -4.89
C LYS A 62 -38.65 -12.36 -5.23
N LYS A 63 -39.24 -11.26 -5.73
CA LYS A 63 -38.49 -10.02 -6.01
C LYS A 63 -37.88 -9.40 -4.75
N GLU A 64 -38.58 -9.48 -3.61
CA GLU A 64 -38.07 -8.98 -2.34
C GLU A 64 -36.89 -9.81 -1.83
N ASP A 65 -36.97 -11.14 -1.96
CA ASP A 65 -35.90 -12.06 -1.58
C ASP A 65 -34.66 -11.91 -2.50
N GLU A 66 -34.85 -11.76 -3.81
CA GLU A 66 -33.78 -11.45 -4.77
C GLU A 66 -33.08 -10.13 -4.44
N ARG A 67 -33.84 -9.09 -4.08
CA ARG A 67 -33.29 -7.79 -3.65
C ARG A 67 -32.49 -7.92 -2.36
N LYS A 68 -32.95 -8.72 -1.39
CA LYS A 68 -32.23 -8.96 -0.13
C LYS A 68 -30.92 -9.71 -0.37
N ASP A 69 -30.90 -10.70 -1.26
CA ASP A 69 -29.69 -11.44 -1.62
C ASP A 69 -28.65 -10.53 -2.30
N LEU A 70 -29.10 -9.68 -3.24
CA LEU A 70 -28.24 -8.70 -3.90
C LEU A 70 -27.59 -7.75 -2.88
N GLN A 71 -28.40 -7.18 -1.96
CA GLN A 71 -27.89 -6.30 -0.90
C GLN A 71 -26.92 -7.01 0.05
N ARG A 72 -27.09 -8.32 0.26
CA ARG A 72 -26.16 -9.11 1.09
C ARG A 72 -24.81 -9.31 0.40
N LYS A 73 -24.82 -9.56 -0.91
CA LYS A 73 -23.61 -9.69 -1.74
C LYS A 73 -22.84 -8.38 -1.81
N GLU A 74 -23.52 -7.27 -2.08
CA GLU A 74 -22.90 -5.93 -2.11
C GLU A 74 -22.25 -5.56 -0.78
N ARG A 75 -22.90 -5.82 0.35
CA ARG A 75 -22.32 -5.59 1.68
C ARG A 75 -21.06 -6.41 1.92
N LYS A 76 -21.05 -7.68 1.50
CA LYS A 76 -19.88 -8.56 1.63
C LYS A 76 -18.70 -8.03 0.83
N GLN A 77 -18.94 -7.63 -0.42
CA GLN A 77 -17.92 -7.06 -1.29
C GLN A 77 -17.36 -5.76 -0.71
N LEU A 78 -18.23 -4.84 -0.26
CA LEU A 78 -17.80 -3.60 0.41
C LEU A 78 -16.97 -3.87 1.68
N GLU A 79 -17.30 -4.92 2.44
CA GLU A 79 -16.54 -5.31 3.63
C GLU A 79 -15.16 -5.86 3.28
N GLU A 80 -15.05 -6.65 2.20
CA GLU A 80 -13.78 -7.17 1.67
C GLU A 80 -12.90 -6.03 1.14
N GLU A 81 -13.44 -5.14 0.32
CA GLU A 81 -12.73 -3.96 -0.19
C GLU A 81 -12.23 -3.06 0.95
N ARG A 82 -13.06 -2.85 1.98
CA ARG A 82 -12.68 -2.06 3.15
C ARG A 82 -11.59 -2.74 3.98
N LYS A 83 -11.66 -4.06 4.19
CA LYS A 83 -10.58 -4.83 4.83
C LYS A 83 -9.28 -4.71 4.05
N GLU A 84 -9.33 -4.79 2.72
CA GLU A 84 -8.15 -4.63 1.88
C GLU A 84 -7.55 -3.22 1.99
N GLN A 85 -8.40 -2.19 2.03
CA GLN A 85 -7.97 -0.80 2.25
C GLN A 85 -7.35 -0.61 3.64
N ASP A 86 -7.96 -1.18 4.69
CA ASP A 86 -7.44 -1.11 6.06
C ASP A 86 -6.09 -1.84 6.17
N ILE A 87 -5.93 -3.01 5.52
CA ILE A 87 -4.65 -3.72 5.42
C ILE A 87 -3.62 -2.86 4.69
N LYS A 88 -3.98 -2.26 3.55
CA LYS A 88 -3.09 -1.35 2.80
C LYS A 88 -2.68 -0.15 3.64
N LYS A 89 -3.60 0.42 4.41
CA LYS A 89 -3.34 1.54 5.33
C LYS A 89 -2.41 1.11 6.48
N ILE A 90 -2.67 -0.01 7.13
CA ILE A 90 -1.81 -0.55 8.19
C ILE A 90 -0.41 -0.84 7.65
N LYS A 91 -0.30 -1.46 6.47
CA LYS A 91 0.99 -1.68 5.79
C LYS A 91 1.70 -0.35 5.51
N ARG A 92 0.97 0.67 5.06
CA ARG A 92 1.50 2.03 4.82
C ARG A 92 1.95 2.75 6.10
N ASP A 93 1.20 2.62 7.18
CA ASP A 93 1.52 3.26 8.46
C ASP A 93 2.70 2.55 9.13
N ARG A 94 2.79 1.22 8.99
CA ARG A 94 3.97 0.44 9.39
C ARG A 94 5.19 0.77 8.50
N PHE A 95 4.98 1.02 7.22
CA PHE A 95 6.01 1.49 6.27
C PHE A 95 6.59 2.86 6.67
N LEU A 96 5.80 3.76 7.26
CA LEU A 96 6.28 5.04 7.77
C LEU A 96 7.24 4.90 8.98
N LEU A 97 7.12 3.82 9.77
CA LEU A 97 8.06 3.53 10.86
C LEU A 97 9.46 3.11 10.36
N TYR A 98 9.58 2.59 9.14
CA TYR A 98 10.82 2.04 8.58
C TYR A 98 11.67 3.05 7.79
N LEU A 99 11.26 4.32 7.77
CA LEU A 99 11.83 5.37 6.92
C LEU A 99 12.76 6.33 7.67
N HIS A 100 13.46 5.88 8.71
CA HIS A 100 14.50 6.66 9.35
C HIS A 100 15.87 6.06 9.03
N PRO A 101 16.45 6.36 7.84
CA PRO A 101 17.74 5.82 7.48
C PRO A 101 18.81 6.35 8.42
N HIS A 102 19.60 5.44 8.94
CA HIS A 102 20.83 5.74 9.63
C HIS A 102 21.93 6.04 8.61
N TYR A 103 22.88 6.88 9.00
CA TYR A 103 24.03 7.21 8.16
C TYR A 103 25.25 7.45 9.02
N CYS A 104 26.41 6.97 8.55
CA CYS A 104 27.64 7.03 9.34
C CYS A 104 28.39 8.36 9.20
N GLY A 105 28.00 9.19 8.24
CA GLY A 105 28.59 10.51 8.04
C GLY A 105 27.99 11.26 6.85
N THR A 106 28.66 12.34 6.48
CA THR A 106 28.27 13.19 5.35
C THR A 106 28.97 12.73 4.08
N TYR A 107 28.25 12.74 2.96
CA TYR A 107 28.81 12.61 1.62
C TYR A 107 28.77 13.97 0.93
N TYR A 108 29.92 14.46 0.50
CA TYR A 108 30.04 15.72 -0.22
C TYR A 108 29.99 15.44 -1.73
N SER A 109 29.19 16.21 -2.48
CA SER A 109 29.12 16.08 -3.94
C SER A 109 30.11 17.01 -4.61
N PHE A 110 30.80 16.53 -5.65
CA PHE A 110 31.81 17.33 -6.36
C PHE A 110 31.23 18.65 -6.90
N SER A 111 30.02 18.61 -7.45
CA SER A 111 29.38 19.77 -8.08
C SER A 111 29.07 20.92 -7.12
N LYS A 112 28.94 20.65 -5.82
CA LYS A 112 28.56 21.66 -4.82
C LYS A 112 29.62 21.89 -3.75
N TYR A 113 30.41 20.87 -3.44
CA TYR A 113 31.36 20.84 -2.32
C TYR A 113 32.71 20.31 -2.79
N GLY A 114 33.32 20.95 -3.80
CA GLY A 114 34.54 20.45 -4.43
C GLY A 114 35.71 20.27 -3.45
N LYS A 115 35.89 21.20 -2.51
CA LYS A 115 36.96 21.12 -1.50
C LYS A 115 36.75 19.93 -0.57
N GLU A 116 35.57 19.80 0.02
CA GLU A 116 35.20 18.72 0.93
C GLU A 116 35.15 17.38 0.21
N TYR A 117 34.72 17.36 -1.05
CA TYR A 117 34.74 16.16 -1.89
C TYR A 117 36.12 15.52 -1.92
N PHE A 118 37.19 16.32 -2.05
CA PHE A 118 38.57 15.81 -2.06
C PHE A 118 39.17 15.58 -0.68
N ALA A 119 38.74 16.34 0.33
CA ALA A 119 39.34 16.31 1.67
C ALA A 119 38.70 15.29 2.63
N ASP A 120 37.40 15.00 2.49
CA ASP A 120 36.67 14.14 3.40
C ASP A 120 36.95 12.66 3.14
N GLU A 121 37.44 11.96 4.17
CA GLU A 121 37.87 10.55 4.07
C GLU A 121 36.72 9.62 3.69
N LEU A 122 35.56 9.78 4.30
CA LEU A 122 34.39 8.94 4.03
C LEU A 122 33.91 9.13 2.58
N THR A 123 33.86 10.37 2.11
CA THR A 123 33.53 10.69 0.72
C THR A 123 34.51 10.03 -0.24
N GLN A 124 35.82 10.12 0.04
CA GLN A 124 36.85 9.46 -0.77
C GLN A 124 36.71 7.93 -0.78
N ASP A 125 36.42 7.31 0.36
CA ASP A 125 36.22 5.88 0.43
C ASP A 125 34.96 5.43 -0.32
N ILE A 126 33.86 6.16 -0.20
CA ILE A 126 32.63 5.92 -0.97
C ILE A 126 32.92 6.02 -2.48
N ILE A 127 33.70 7.02 -2.91
CA ILE A 127 34.08 7.17 -4.33
C ILE A 127 34.91 5.97 -4.81
N LYS A 128 35.91 5.55 -4.03
CA LYS A 128 36.75 4.39 -4.37
C LYS A 128 35.93 3.10 -4.43
N ASN A 129 34.95 2.94 -3.53
CA ASN A 129 34.03 1.80 -3.47
C ASN A 129 33.03 1.73 -4.64
N LYS A 130 32.88 2.80 -5.45
CA LYS A 130 32.11 2.73 -6.70
C LYS A 130 32.77 1.88 -7.79
N LYS A 131 34.08 1.61 -7.67
CA LYS A 131 34.80 0.65 -8.52
C LYS A 131 34.50 -0.78 -8.06
N LYS A 132 34.67 -1.77 -8.95
CA LYS A 132 34.41 -3.18 -8.61
C LYS A 132 35.38 -3.65 -7.51
N TYR A 133 34.81 -4.18 -6.43
CA TYR A 133 35.51 -4.77 -5.29
C TYR A 133 36.28 -6.02 -5.75
N GLY A 134 37.53 -6.14 -5.34
CA GLY A 134 38.45 -7.22 -5.73
C GLY A 134 39.28 -6.94 -6.98
N ASP A 135 38.89 -5.98 -7.83
CA ASP A 135 39.66 -5.60 -9.03
C ASP A 135 40.82 -4.64 -8.68
N ASN A 136 40.79 -4.02 -7.50
CA ASN A 136 41.83 -3.10 -7.03
C ASN A 136 41.88 -3.09 -5.50
N GLN A 137 43.08 -3.25 -4.94
CA GLN A 137 43.34 -3.20 -3.49
C GLN A 137 42.76 -1.91 -2.85
N ASN A 138 42.85 -0.77 -3.53
CA ASN A 138 42.32 0.49 -3.03
C ASN A 138 40.79 0.48 -2.82
N ALA A 139 40.04 -0.23 -3.67
CA ALA A 139 38.58 -0.35 -3.53
C ALA A 139 38.23 -1.28 -2.37
N LYS A 140 39.00 -2.37 -2.19
CA LYS A 140 38.86 -3.28 -1.06
C LYS A 140 39.12 -2.56 0.26
N ASP A 141 40.25 -1.85 0.37
CA ASP A 141 40.62 -1.13 1.59
C ASP A 141 39.60 -0.05 1.95
N ALA A 142 39.10 0.69 0.96
CA ALA A 142 38.02 1.66 1.15
C ALA A 142 36.73 1.01 1.68
N THR A 143 36.37 -0.16 1.14
CA THR A 143 35.19 -0.91 1.59
C THR A 143 35.34 -1.38 3.03
N ILE A 144 36.52 -1.87 3.42
CA ILE A 144 36.82 -2.27 4.80
C ILE A 144 36.71 -1.08 5.74
N ARG A 145 37.26 0.10 5.39
CA ARG A 145 37.13 1.32 6.20
C ARG A 145 35.69 1.78 6.36
N ILE A 146 34.89 1.74 5.27
CA ILE A 146 33.45 2.00 5.34
C ILE A 146 32.77 1.02 6.30
N CYS A 147 33.04 -0.29 6.17
CA CYS A 147 32.41 -1.32 7.00
C CYS A 147 32.81 -1.22 8.47
N GLN A 148 34.06 -0.89 8.77
CA GLN A 148 34.50 -0.61 10.14
C GLN A 148 33.71 0.55 10.75
N LYS A 149 33.51 1.63 9.98
CA LYS A 149 32.74 2.79 10.43
C LYS A 149 31.27 2.44 10.66
N MET A 150 30.66 1.69 9.74
CA MET A 150 29.28 1.19 9.84
C MET A 150 29.10 0.23 11.01
N TYR A 151 30.02 -0.71 11.19
CA TYR A 151 30.02 -1.63 12.33
C TYR A 151 30.09 -0.89 13.66
N ASN A 152 31.00 0.08 13.78
CA ASN A 152 31.09 0.93 14.98
C ASN A 152 29.79 1.71 15.25
N TYR A 153 29.07 2.12 14.20
CA TYR A 153 27.76 2.75 14.33
C TYR A 153 26.70 1.76 14.80
N ILE A 154 26.65 0.56 14.23
CA ILE A 154 25.75 -0.53 14.64
C ILE A 154 25.97 -0.88 16.12
N MET A 155 27.23 -1.02 16.56
CA MET A 155 27.56 -1.32 17.96
C MET A 155 27.12 -0.22 18.94
N LYS A 156 26.86 1.00 18.47
CA LYS A 156 26.34 2.11 19.29
C LYS A 156 24.83 2.30 19.17
N THR A 157 24.18 1.52 18.31
CA THR A 157 22.76 1.68 17.95
C THR A 157 22.04 0.36 18.22
N PRO A 158 21.50 0.15 19.43
CA PRO A 158 20.98 -1.14 19.88
C PRO A 158 19.97 -1.80 18.92
N GLU A 159 19.10 -1.02 18.29
CA GLU A 159 18.11 -1.48 17.33
C GLU A 159 18.73 -2.12 16.07
N LEU A 160 19.95 -1.72 15.69
CA LEU A 160 20.65 -2.27 14.53
C LEU A 160 21.47 -3.53 14.85
N GLN A 161 21.64 -3.89 16.12
CA GLN A 161 22.42 -5.07 16.51
C GLN A 161 21.61 -6.36 16.37
N ASN A 162 20.31 -6.27 16.61
CA ASN A 162 19.40 -7.41 16.58
C ASN A 162 18.78 -7.57 15.18
N ILE A 163 19.61 -7.89 14.19
CA ILE A 163 19.18 -8.16 12.81
C ILE A 163 19.35 -9.64 12.48
N ASP A 164 18.51 -10.14 11.56
CA ASP A 164 18.55 -11.52 11.08
C ASP A 164 19.25 -11.63 9.73
N VAL A 165 19.16 -10.60 8.89
CA VAL A 165 19.73 -10.63 7.52
C VAL A 165 20.10 -9.23 7.05
N ILE A 166 21.21 -9.15 6.33
CA ILE A 166 21.64 -7.97 5.58
C ILE A 166 21.20 -8.12 4.13
N ILE A 167 20.58 -7.07 3.59
CA ILE A 167 20.16 -7.01 2.18
C ILE A 167 20.76 -5.75 1.55
N PRO A 168 21.55 -5.85 0.47
CA PRO A 168 22.00 -4.67 -0.25
C PRO A 168 20.92 -4.11 -1.15
N VAL A 169 20.92 -2.78 -1.32
CA VAL A 169 20.31 -2.14 -2.48
C VAL A 169 21.02 -2.59 -3.76
N PRO A 170 20.33 -3.17 -4.76
CA PRO A 170 20.98 -3.61 -5.99
C PRO A 170 21.42 -2.44 -6.87
N ASN A 171 22.67 -2.48 -7.35
CA ASN A 171 23.24 -1.36 -8.10
C ASN A 171 22.72 -1.25 -9.55
N HIS A 172 22.63 -2.40 -10.21
CA HIS A 172 22.43 -2.52 -11.65
C HIS A 172 21.32 -3.54 -11.95
N PRO A 173 20.57 -3.36 -13.04
CA PRO A 173 19.70 -4.41 -13.54
C PRO A 173 20.54 -5.59 -14.02
N SER A 174 20.64 -6.63 -13.18
CA SER A 174 21.38 -7.84 -13.49
C SER A 174 21.02 -8.95 -12.52
N THR A 175 21.00 -10.19 -13.02
CA THR A 175 20.94 -11.41 -12.20
C THR A 175 22.24 -11.67 -11.43
N PHE A 176 23.36 -11.08 -11.88
CA PHE A 176 24.66 -11.18 -11.22
C PHE A 176 25.13 -9.80 -10.77
N PRO A 177 24.78 -9.38 -9.53
CA PRO A 177 25.08 -8.04 -9.07
C PRO A 177 26.59 -7.80 -9.04
N MET A 178 27.01 -6.73 -9.75
CA MET A 178 28.39 -6.28 -9.71
C MET A 178 28.80 -6.00 -8.26
N ASN A 179 29.88 -6.63 -7.81
CA ASN A 179 30.40 -6.49 -6.46
C ASN A 179 31.00 -5.09 -6.25
N SER A 180 30.17 -4.08 -5.98
CA SER A 180 30.56 -2.67 -5.78
C SER A 180 29.50 -1.97 -4.93
N ARG A 181 29.76 -0.76 -4.42
CA ARG A 181 28.78 0.05 -3.68
C ARG A 181 28.11 -0.77 -2.56
N ALA A 182 26.79 -0.62 -2.41
CA ALA A 182 25.96 -1.33 -1.45
C ALA A 182 26.22 -2.85 -1.38
N VAL A 183 26.39 -3.52 -2.52
CA VAL A 183 26.64 -4.98 -2.59
C VAL A 183 27.97 -5.36 -1.95
N SER A 184 29.05 -4.64 -2.29
CA SER A 184 30.36 -4.90 -1.70
C SER A 184 30.41 -4.55 -0.21
N ILE A 185 29.75 -3.45 0.18
CA ILE A 185 29.63 -3.05 1.58
C ILE A 185 28.87 -4.11 2.36
N SER A 186 27.75 -4.62 1.85
CA SER A 186 26.92 -5.61 2.55
C SER A 186 27.63 -6.93 2.75
N ARG A 187 28.35 -7.41 1.73
CA ARG A 187 29.17 -8.62 1.83
C ARG A 187 30.29 -8.45 2.86
N GLU A 188 31.01 -7.35 2.83
CA GLU A 188 32.08 -7.12 3.81
C GLU A 188 31.50 -6.95 5.21
N LEU A 189 30.42 -6.17 5.38
CA LEU A 189 29.76 -5.94 6.66
C LEU A 189 29.15 -7.22 7.26
N SER A 190 28.75 -8.19 6.42
CA SER A 190 28.34 -9.52 6.91
C SER A 190 29.44 -10.26 7.65
N CYS A 191 30.70 -10.07 7.24
CA CYS A 191 31.84 -10.64 7.94
C CYS A 191 32.05 -9.95 9.29
N PHE A 192 31.91 -8.62 9.36
CA PHE A 192 32.04 -7.84 10.60
C PHE A 192 30.93 -8.17 11.62
N THR A 193 29.71 -8.37 11.15
CA THR A 193 28.52 -8.59 11.99
C THR A 193 28.22 -10.07 12.26
N VAL A 194 28.83 -10.97 11.48
CA VAL A 194 28.53 -12.41 11.48
C VAL A 194 27.03 -12.66 11.21
N LYS A 195 26.45 -11.90 10.28
CA LYS A 195 25.05 -12.00 9.86
C LYS A 195 24.97 -12.40 8.39
N PRO A 196 23.98 -13.20 7.96
CA PRO A 196 23.87 -13.57 6.56
C PRO A 196 23.61 -12.34 5.68
N CYS A 197 24.26 -12.28 4.52
CA CYS A 197 23.99 -11.30 3.47
C CYS A 197 23.26 -11.99 2.31
N ASP A 198 22.02 -11.60 2.04
CA ASP A 198 21.22 -12.18 0.97
C ASP A 198 21.08 -11.20 -0.20
N LEU A 199 21.63 -11.60 -1.35
CA LEU A 199 21.64 -10.81 -2.59
C LEU A 199 20.48 -11.16 -3.52
N THR A 200 19.67 -12.16 -3.16
CA THR A 200 18.63 -12.74 -4.01
C THR A 200 17.25 -12.17 -3.71
N ILE A 201 17.09 -11.42 -2.61
CA ILE A 201 15.80 -10.88 -2.17
C ILE A 201 15.33 -9.74 -3.06
N LEU A 202 16.21 -8.77 -3.34
CA LEU A 202 15.90 -7.59 -4.11
C LEU A 202 16.66 -7.62 -5.44
N THR A 203 15.95 -7.25 -6.51
CA THR A 203 16.54 -6.98 -7.81
C THR A 203 16.22 -5.56 -8.26
N LYS A 204 17.05 -5.04 -9.17
CA LYS A 204 16.78 -3.78 -9.87
C LYS A 204 16.28 -4.11 -11.27
N LEU A 205 15.15 -3.55 -11.64
CA LEU A 205 14.52 -3.77 -12.94
C LEU A 205 15.05 -2.81 -14.00
N ILE A 206 15.21 -1.53 -13.64
CA ILE A 206 15.47 -0.46 -14.60
C ILE A 206 16.67 0.38 -14.14
N GLN A 207 17.54 0.74 -15.09
CA GLN A 207 18.60 1.69 -14.82
C GLN A 207 18.00 3.10 -14.78
N ILE A 208 18.19 3.80 -13.66
CA ILE A 208 17.73 5.17 -13.52
C ILE A 208 18.55 6.04 -14.48
N PRO A 209 17.93 6.84 -15.36
CA PRO A 209 18.65 7.67 -16.31
C PRO A 209 19.54 8.68 -15.58
N ASN A 210 20.84 8.67 -15.85
CA ASN A 210 21.77 9.65 -15.29
C ASN A 210 22.01 10.78 -16.31
N HIS A 211 20.97 11.55 -16.61
CA HIS A 211 21.14 12.77 -17.41
C HIS A 211 21.83 13.84 -16.55
N ARG A 212 22.89 14.48 -17.06
CA ARG A 212 23.53 15.62 -16.38
C ARG A 212 22.44 16.67 -16.09
N GLY A 213 22.27 17.03 -14.82
CA GLY A 213 21.27 18.01 -14.41
C GLY A 213 19.87 17.46 -14.11
N MET A 214 19.67 16.13 -14.07
CA MET A 214 18.42 15.58 -13.53
C MET A 214 18.31 15.94 -12.04
N GLY A 215 17.59 17.02 -11.75
CA GLY A 215 17.33 17.47 -10.39
C GLY A 215 16.49 16.47 -9.60
N GLY A 216 16.48 16.63 -8.27
CA GLY A 216 15.74 15.74 -7.37
C GLY A 216 14.27 15.55 -7.73
N ARG A 217 13.61 16.58 -8.29
CA ARG A 217 12.21 16.49 -8.73
C ARG A 217 12.01 15.50 -9.89
N ALA A 218 12.83 15.59 -10.94
CA ALA A 218 12.74 14.68 -12.08
C ALA A 218 13.05 13.23 -11.68
N ARG A 219 14.01 13.04 -10.77
CA ARG A 219 14.29 11.72 -10.18
C ARG A 219 13.08 11.20 -9.40
N SER A 220 12.48 12.03 -8.56
CA SER A 220 11.26 11.68 -7.81
C SER A 220 10.09 11.32 -8.73
N ASP A 221 9.87 12.08 -9.81
CA ASP A 221 8.86 11.77 -10.83
C ASP A 221 9.14 10.42 -11.51
N PHE A 222 10.41 10.11 -11.78
CA PHE A 222 10.80 8.83 -12.37
C PHE A 222 10.43 7.65 -11.46
N PHE A 223 10.79 7.70 -10.18
CA PHE A 223 10.43 6.67 -9.20
C PHE A 223 8.92 6.54 -8.98
N ARG A 224 8.17 7.65 -9.05
CA ARG A 224 6.71 7.61 -8.95
C ARG A 224 6.04 6.93 -10.14
N LYS A 225 6.66 6.99 -11.33
CA LYS A 225 6.10 6.44 -12.56
C LYS A 225 6.61 5.03 -12.89
N ASN A 226 7.69 4.59 -12.24
CA ASN A 226 8.37 3.35 -12.61
C ASN A 226 8.72 2.53 -11.36
N GLN A 227 8.45 1.22 -11.43
CA GLN A 227 9.00 0.26 -10.49
C GLN A 227 10.46 -0.03 -10.85
N VAL A 228 11.40 0.54 -10.08
CA VAL A 228 12.84 0.39 -10.31
C VAL A 228 13.38 -0.85 -9.61
N TYR A 229 12.76 -1.26 -8.50
CA TYR A 229 13.15 -2.43 -7.71
C TYR A 229 11.99 -3.40 -7.55
N GLU A 230 12.32 -4.68 -7.38
CA GLU A 230 11.37 -5.75 -7.18
C GLU A 230 11.91 -6.75 -6.14
N ILE A 231 10.99 -7.30 -5.35
CA ILE A 231 11.25 -8.41 -4.46
C ILE A 231 11.03 -9.74 -5.19
N LEU A 232 11.96 -10.69 -5.07
CA LEU A 232 11.88 -11.99 -5.76
C LEU A 232 11.47 -13.14 -4.82
N ASN A 233 11.88 -13.09 -3.55
CA ASN A 233 11.71 -14.21 -2.61
C ASN A 233 11.02 -13.77 -1.31
N HIS A 234 9.69 -13.59 -1.39
CA HIS A 234 8.86 -13.08 -0.31
C HIS A 234 8.96 -13.90 0.99
N SER A 235 8.90 -15.24 0.89
CA SER A 235 8.82 -16.13 2.06
C SER A 235 10.09 -16.15 2.89
N SER A 236 11.25 -15.94 2.24
CA SER A 236 12.55 -16.00 2.92
C SER A 236 12.80 -14.88 3.93
N ILE A 237 12.01 -13.80 3.89
CA ILE A 237 12.15 -12.64 4.80
C ILE A 237 10.98 -12.47 5.77
N GLN A 238 9.99 -13.37 5.74
CA GLN A 238 8.82 -13.29 6.61
C GLN A 238 9.23 -13.35 8.08
N GLY A 239 8.77 -12.37 8.86
CA GLY A 239 9.07 -12.25 10.28
C GLY A 239 10.53 -11.95 10.63
N LYS A 240 11.40 -11.70 9.64
CA LYS A 240 12.81 -11.35 9.88
C LYS A 240 13.01 -9.86 10.16
N LYS A 241 14.04 -9.54 10.91
CA LYS A 241 14.58 -8.19 11.09
C LYS A 241 15.66 -7.94 10.03
N ILE A 242 15.37 -7.04 9.09
CA ILE A 242 16.21 -6.77 7.93
C ILE A 242 17.08 -5.55 8.21
N LEU A 243 18.35 -5.60 7.80
CA LEU A 243 19.19 -4.42 7.60
C LEU A 243 19.42 -4.17 6.10
N LEU A 244 18.74 -3.16 5.56
CA LEU A 244 18.93 -2.68 4.19
C LEU A 244 20.13 -1.74 4.13
N ILE A 245 21.08 -2.03 3.24
CA ILE A 245 22.33 -1.29 3.09
C ILE A 245 22.39 -0.56 1.75
N ASP A 246 22.77 0.71 1.78
CA ASP A 246 23.11 1.50 0.58
C ASP A 246 24.43 2.27 0.78
N ASP A 247 25.07 2.74 -0.29
CA ASP A 247 26.29 3.54 -0.17
C ASP A 247 25.98 4.98 0.26
N VAL A 248 25.06 5.66 -0.44
CA VAL A 248 24.74 7.07 -0.19
C VAL A 248 23.24 7.35 -0.19
N HIS A 249 22.75 7.86 0.94
CA HIS A 249 21.41 8.43 1.02
C HIS A 249 21.37 9.83 0.38
N THR A 250 20.70 9.96 -0.76
CA THR A 250 20.49 11.23 -1.46
C THR A 250 19.11 11.83 -1.12
N THR A 251 18.16 11.69 -2.03
CA THR A 251 16.77 12.17 -1.93
C THR A 251 15.83 11.14 -1.31
N GLY A 252 16.28 9.89 -1.19
CA GLY A 252 15.60 8.83 -0.45
C GLY A 252 14.72 7.90 -1.30
N GLU A 253 14.46 8.20 -2.57
CA GLU A 253 13.52 7.40 -3.38
C GLU A 253 13.99 5.96 -3.61
N THR A 254 15.31 5.75 -3.72
CA THR A 254 15.89 4.40 -3.79
C THR A 254 15.48 3.58 -2.57
N ILE A 255 15.71 4.13 -1.37
CA ILE A 255 15.38 3.47 -0.11
C ILE A 255 13.87 3.27 0.00
N ASN A 256 13.07 4.31 -0.28
CA ASN A 256 11.62 4.23 -0.19
C ASN A 256 11.07 3.07 -1.01
N GLN A 257 11.48 2.95 -2.27
CA GLN A 257 10.97 1.88 -3.12
C GLN A 257 11.51 0.49 -2.72
N CYS A 258 12.77 0.39 -2.26
CA CYS A 258 13.30 -0.88 -1.74
C CYS A 258 12.54 -1.33 -0.49
N VAL A 259 12.30 -0.43 0.46
CA VAL A 259 11.53 -0.74 1.69
C VAL A 259 10.08 -1.11 1.31
N GLU A 260 9.50 -0.48 0.30
CA GLU A 260 8.14 -0.76 -0.15
C GLU A 260 8.06 -2.19 -0.69
N GLN A 261 9.03 -2.56 -1.52
CA GLN A 261 9.13 -3.93 -2.05
C GLN A 261 9.37 -4.96 -0.95
N LEU A 262 10.29 -4.68 -0.01
CA LEU A 262 10.56 -5.57 1.12
C LEU A 262 9.34 -5.75 2.03
N SER A 263 8.46 -4.75 2.14
CA SER A 263 7.25 -4.84 2.96
C SER A 263 6.28 -5.94 2.51
N PHE A 264 6.30 -6.32 1.22
CA PHE A 264 5.51 -7.42 0.69
C PHE A 264 5.97 -8.79 1.17
N GLY A 265 7.21 -8.93 1.66
CA GLY A 265 7.69 -10.15 2.32
C GLY A 265 7.34 -10.22 3.81
N GLU A 266 6.60 -9.26 4.33
CA GLU A 266 6.12 -9.21 5.72
C GLU A 266 7.23 -9.41 6.79
N PRO A 267 8.33 -8.64 6.72
CA PRO A 267 9.36 -8.68 7.75
C PRO A 267 8.84 -8.17 9.10
N ALA A 268 9.49 -8.58 10.18
CA ALA A 268 9.22 -8.06 11.51
C ALA A 268 9.58 -6.57 11.58
N GLU A 269 10.78 -6.22 11.10
CA GLU A 269 11.35 -4.88 11.09
C GLU A 269 12.23 -4.67 9.85
N ILE A 270 12.29 -3.45 9.34
CA ILE A 270 13.24 -3.04 8.31
C ILE A 270 14.03 -1.84 8.84
N HIS A 271 15.33 -2.04 9.02
CA HIS A 271 16.29 -1.00 9.35
C HIS A 271 17.06 -0.60 8.09
N VAL A 272 17.44 0.66 7.98
CA VAL A 272 18.20 1.17 6.83
C VAL A 272 19.47 1.82 7.32
N LEU A 273 20.62 1.43 6.77
CA LEU A 273 21.92 2.05 7.07
C LEU A 273 22.69 2.37 5.79
N CYS A 274 23.02 3.64 5.63
CA CYS A 274 23.85 4.14 4.55
C CYS A 274 25.27 4.46 5.05
N ALA A 275 26.28 4.31 4.20
CA ALA A 275 27.63 4.76 4.56
C ALA A 275 27.65 6.28 4.76
N GLY A 276 27.02 7.04 3.85
CA GLY A 276 26.92 8.49 3.96
C GLY A 276 25.55 9.05 3.56
N LYS A 277 25.27 10.28 3.99
CA LYS A 277 24.13 11.08 3.53
C LYS A 277 24.62 12.31 2.78
N THR A 278 24.07 12.57 1.60
CA THR A 278 24.46 13.74 0.80
C THR A 278 24.22 15.04 1.55
N GLN A 279 25.24 15.89 1.62
CA GLN A 279 25.12 17.24 2.14
C GLN A 279 24.13 18.04 1.29
N LYS A 280 23.13 18.64 1.96
CA LYS A 280 22.16 19.55 1.33
C LYS A 280 22.70 20.96 1.23
#